data_AF-A0A7L5YD52-F1
#
_entry.id   AF-A0A7L5YD52-F1
#
_cell.length_a   1.000
_cell.length_b   1.000
_cell.length_c   1.000
_cell.angle_alpha   90.00
_cell.angle_beta   90.00
_cell.angle_gamma   90.00
#
_symmetry.space_group_name_H-M   'P 1'
#
loop_
_entity.id
_entity.type
_entity.pdbx_description
1 polymer ?
#
loop_
_entity_poly.entity_id
_entity_poly.type
_entity_poly.pdbx_seq_one_letter_code
_entity_poly.pdbx_strand_id
1 'polypeptide(L)' 'MDVVLNLLFSSPIGLLSLFTILFIIGMAITLMVWYKRKMNNPEE' A
#
# COMPACT_ATOMS: atom_id res chain seq x y z
N MET A 1 19.83 -10.48 1.21
CA MET A 1 18.73 -9.69 0.62
C MET A 1 18.27 -10.29 -0.70
N ASP A 2 19.18 -10.81 -1.53
CA ASP A 2 18.85 -11.37 -2.85
C ASP A 2 17.91 -12.57 -2.83
N VAL A 3 18.08 -13.49 -1.88
CA VAL A 3 17.22 -14.69 -1.77
C VAL A 3 15.77 -14.31 -1.43
N VAL A 4 15.56 -13.31 -0.58
CA VAL A 4 14.22 -12.86 -0.16
C VAL A 4 13.52 -12.12 -1.29
N LEU A 5 14.23 -11.22 -1.98
CA LEU A 5 13.69 -10.52 -3.15
C LEU A 5 13.38 -11.51 -4.28
N ASN A 6 14.26 -12.48 -4.52
CA ASN A 6 14.03 -13.53 -5.50
C ASN A 6 12.79 -14.37 -5.14
N LEU A 7 12.59 -14.72 -3.87
CA LEU A 7 11.37 -15.42 -3.44
C LEU A 7 10.10 -14.57 -3.61
N LEU A 8 10.21 -13.25 -3.38
CA LEU A 8 9.11 -12.30 -3.54
C LEU A 8 8.69 -12.11 -5.01
N PHE A 9 9.64 -12.17 -5.96
CA PHE A 9 9.36 -11.97 -7.38
C PHE A 9 9.21 -13.27 -8.18
N SER A 10 9.78 -14.37 -7.73
CA SER A 10 9.81 -15.65 -8.46
C SER A 10 8.68 -16.61 -8.06
N SER A 11 7.91 -16.31 -7.01
CA SER A 11 6.81 -17.15 -6.55
C SER A 11 5.46 -16.44 -6.70
N PRO A 12 4.38 -17.15 -7.08
CA PRO A 12 3.03 -16.56 -7.17
C PRO A 12 2.57 -15.93 -5.84
N ILE A 13 2.93 -16.58 -4.71
CA ILE A 13 2.61 -16.08 -3.37
C ILE A 13 3.39 -14.79 -3.06
N GLY A 14 4.64 -14.69 -3.52
CA GLY A 14 5.47 -13.49 -3.40
C GLY A 14 4.85 -12.29 -4.12
N LEU A 15 4.36 -12.51 -5.34
CA LEU A 15 3.71 -11.46 -6.13
C LEU A 15 2.41 -10.96 -5.48
N LEU A 16 1.59 -11.87 -4.93
CA LEU A 16 0.40 -11.53 -4.15
C LEU A 16 0.74 -10.72 -2.91
N SER A 17 1.81 -11.10 -2.20
CA SER A 17 2.28 -10.34 -1.03
C SER A 17 2.77 -8.95 -1.41
N LEU A 18 3.48 -8.81 -2.54
CA LEU A 18 3.94 -7.53 -3.07
C LEU A 18 2.75 -6.61 -3.42
N PHE A 19 1.73 -7.14 -4.10
CA PHE A 19 0.50 -6.42 -4.37
C PHE A 19 -0.18 -5.95 -3.09
N THR A 20 -0.26 -6.82 -2.08
CA THR A 20 -0.87 -6.51 -0.79
C THR A 20 -0.12 -5.37 -0.07
N ILE A 21 1.21 -5.40 -0.09
CA ILE A 21 2.04 -4.34 0.50
C ILE A 21 1.78 -3.00 -0.20
N LEU A 22 1.79 -2.98 -1.54
CA LEU A 22 1.51 -1.77 -2.32
C LEU A 22 0.08 -1.26 -2.07
N PHE A 23 -0.89 -2.17 -1.97
CA PHE A 23 -2.28 -1.84 -1.67
C PHE A 23 -2.41 -1.18 -0.30
N ILE A 24 -1.78 -1.74 0.74
CA ILE A 24 -1.80 -1.18 2.09
C ILE A 24 -1.17 0.23 2.11
N ILE A 25 -0.04 0.42 1.42
CA ILE A 25 0.62 1.72 1.31
C ILE A 25 -0.30 2.72 0.59
N GLY A 26 -0.90 2.33 -0.54
CA GLY A 26 -1.83 3.17 -1.28
C GLY A 26 -3.07 3.55 -0.46
N MET A 27 -3.62 2.61 0.30
CA MET A 27 -4.74 2.84 1.22
C MET A 27 -4.36 3.79 2.35
N ALA A 28 -3.18 3.63 2.96
CA ALA A 28 -2.71 4.52 4.02
C ALA A 28 -2.58 5.97 3.52
N ILE A 29 -2.01 6.17 2.32
CA ILE A 29 -1.91 7.50 1.70
C ILE A 29 -3.31 8.05 1.40
N THR A 30 -4.18 7.24 0.80
CA THR A 30 -5.55 7.64 0.46
C THR A 30 -6.33 8.09 1.70
N LEU A 31 -6.27 7.31 2.78
CA LEU A 31 -6.91 7.64 4.04
C LEU A 31 -6.31 8.89 4.68
N MET A 32 -5.00 9.06 4.64
CA MET A 32 -4.34 10.25 5.17
C MET A 32 -4.76 11.51 4.40
N VAL A 33 -4.81 11.44 3.07
CA VAL A 33 -5.27 12.54 2.21
C VAL A 33 -6.74 12.84 2.45
N TRP A 34 -7.59 11.82 2.51
CA TRP A 34 -9.02 11.97 2.77
C TRP A 34 -9.27 12.60 4.15
N TYR A 35 -8.59 12.10 5.19
CA TYR A 35 -8.68 12.64 6.54
C TYR A 35 -8.25 14.11 6.59
N LYS A 36 -7.12 14.45 5.95
CA LYS A 36 -6.66 15.84 5.84
C LYS A 36 -7.64 16.74 5.09
N ARG A 37 -8.21 16.26 3.98
CA ARG A 37 -9.21 17.03 3.21
C ARG A 37 -10.46 17.31 4.04
N LYS A 38 -10.97 16.30 4.76
CA LYS A 38 -12.14 16.43 5.64
C LYS A 38 -11.90 17.38 6.81
N MET A 39 -10.69 17.39 7.37
CA MET A 39 -10.35 18.32 8.45
C MET A 39 -10.20 19.78 7.95
N ASN A 40 -9.70 19.96 6.72
CA ASN A 40 -9.48 21.29 6.13
C ASN A 40 -10.74 21.89 5.48
N ASN A 41 -11.72 21.08 5.10
CA ASN A 41 -13.01 21.51 4.55
C ASN A 41 -14.12 20.79 5.32
N PRO A 42 -14.49 21.28 6.52
CA PRO A 42 -15.49 20.62 7.37
C PRO A 42 -16.94 20.74 6.85
N GLU A 43 -17.15 21.39 5.69
CA GLU A 43 -18.45 21.81 5.17
C GLU A 43 -18.94 20.98 3.95
N GLU A 44 -18.15 19.99 3.49
CA GLU A 44 -18.59 18.93 2.55
C GLU A 44 -19.11 17.68 3.29
#